data_AF-A0A356DYU2-F1
#
_entry.id   AF-A0A356DYU2-F1
#
_cell.length_a   1.000
_cell.length_b   1.000
_cell.length_c   1.000
_cell.angle_alpha   90.00
_cell.angle_beta   90.00
_cell.angle_gamma   90.00
#
_symmetry.space_group_name_H-M   'P 1'
#
loop_
_entity.id
_entity.type
_entity.pdbx_description
1 polymer ?
#
loop_
_entity_poly.entity_id
_entity_poly.type
_entity_poly.pdbx_seq_one_letter_code
_entity_poly.pdbx_strand_id
1 'polypeptide(L)'
;KSYEKVTSREYFLVQKATLTLTYTISDLSSGAILLSRSFTGKEDQETKIGVRTYDAGAPGGYRDERRYTSGYAPSFKPMFEKILRSFSATISKQLAPSWQTKRLTLMSNKPKLEAAKDAYKLAERGSYEAAYRQFLSLYQMNGHIASGYNAALLLEAMGRFAEAVDLMNDVYNRSGSRQAYAALLDMQEAKSQSEKAQRQISGESALDGQGVMMMQYVVME
;
A
#
# COMPACT_ATOMS: atom_id res chain seq x y z
N LYS A 1 -30.39 -13.18 45.58
CA LYS A 1 -29.31 -13.40 44.59
C LYS A 1 -29.96 -13.88 43.30
N SER A 2 -30.02 -13.04 42.27
CA SER A 2 -30.51 -13.44 40.94
C SER A 2 -29.40 -14.28 40.31
N TYR A 3 -29.62 -15.57 40.13
CA TYR A 3 -28.69 -16.43 39.41
C TYR A 3 -29.13 -16.42 37.94
N GLU A 4 -28.22 -16.07 37.04
CA GLU A 4 -28.46 -16.18 35.60
C GLU A 4 -28.73 -17.65 35.26
N LYS A 5 -29.94 -17.91 34.77
CA LYS A 5 -30.35 -19.25 34.37
C LYS A 5 -29.91 -19.49 32.93
N VAL A 6 -29.02 -20.45 32.71
CA VAL A 6 -28.59 -20.86 31.37
C VAL A 6 -29.77 -21.54 30.66
N THR A 7 -30.36 -20.87 29.68
CA THR A 7 -31.53 -21.36 28.92
C THR A 7 -31.13 -22.27 27.76
N SER A 8 -29.95 -22.07 27.18
CA SER A 8 -29.43 -22.90 26.09
C SER A 8 -27.90 -22.90 26.02
N ARG A 9 -27.34 -23.92 25.37
CA ARG A 9 -25.92 -24.03 25.00
C ARG A 9 -25.82 -24.33 23.51
N GLU A 10 -25.13 -23.46 22.79
CA GLU A 10 -24.91 -23.63 21.36
C GLU A 10 -23.53 -24.25 21.08
N TYR A 11 -23.46 -25.08 20.05
CA TYR A 11 -22.23 -25.73 19.63
C TYR A 11 -21.88 -25.27 18.21
N PHE A 12 -20.64 -24.87 18.04
CA PHE A 12 -20.08 -24.42 16.77
C PHE A 12 -18.86 -25.26 16.40
N LEU A 13 -18.73 -25.55 15.11
CA LEU A 13 -17.49 -26.01 14.51
C LEU A 13 -16.75 -24.77 13.98
N VAL A 14 -15.53 -24.57 14.46
CA VAL A 14 -14.65 -23.50 13.99
C VAL A 14 -13.62 -24.11 13.05
N GLN A 15 -13.58 -23.64 11.82
CA GLN A 15 -12.60 -24.02 10.82
C GLN A 15 -11.70 -22.84 10.52
N LYS A 16 -10.39 -23.08 10.46
CA LYS A 16 -9.38 -22.08 10.14
C LYS A 16 -8.54 -22.57 8.98
N ALA A 17 -8.53 -21.82 7.89
CA ALA A 17 -7.72 -22.11 6.71
C ALA A 17 -6.62 -21.06 6.60
N THR A 18 -5.39 -21.51 6.38
CA THR A 18 -4.27 -20.63 6.03
C THR A 18 -3.65 -21.15 4.74
N LEU A 19 -3.43 -20.25 3.77
CA LEU A 19 -2.75 -20.58 2.53
C LEU A 19 -1.67 -19.55 2.26
N THR A 20 -0.48 -20.03 1.93
CA THR A 20 0.65 -19.19 1.51
C THR A 20 0.98 -19.47 0.05
N LEU A 21 1.00 -18.43 -0.78
CA LEU A 21 1.38 -18.49 -2.19
C LEU A 21 2.62 -17.65 -2.41
N THR A 22 3.65 -18.25 -2.99
CA THR A 22 4.86 -17.54 -3.42
C THR A 22 4.96 -17.62 -4.94
N TYR A 23 5.17 -16.47 -5.59
CA TYR A 23 5.42 -16.41 -7.04
C TYR A 23 6.75 -15.72 -7.32
N THR A 24 7.38 -16.10 -8.42
CA THR A 24 8.66 -15.55 -8.89
C THR A 24 8.54 -15.19 -10.37
N ILE A 25 9.02 -14.01 -10.74
CA ILE A 25 9.16 -13.57 -12.13
C ILE A 25 10.63 -13.63 -12.48
N SER A 26 10.95 -14.33 -13.56
CA SER A 26 12.31 -14.45 -14.08
C SER A 26 12.37 -13.94 -15.52
N ASP A 27 13.47 -13.26 -15.86
CA ASP A 27 13.82 -12.98 -17.24
C ASP A 27 14.27 -14.29 -17.91
N LEU A 28 13.62 -14.66 -19.01
CA LEU A 28 13.92 -15.89 -19.74
C LEU A 28 15.27 -15.84 -20.48
N SER A 29 15.77 -14.65 -20.80
CA SER A 29 17.00 -14.47 -21.56
C SER A 29 18.25 -14.53 -20.68
N SER A 30 18.19 -13.90 -19.50
CA SER A 30 19.30 -13.86 -18.54
C SER A 30 19.19 -14.87 -17.40
N GLY A 31 18.01 -15.47 -17.19
CA GLY A 31 17.72 -16.32 -16.03
C GLY A 31 17.62 -15.53 -14.71
N ALA A 32 17.72 -14.21 -14.75
CA ALA A 32 17.68 -13.37 -13.56
C ALA A 32 16.27 -13.33 -12.96
N ILE A 33 16.18 -13.43 -11.62
CA ILE A 33 14.94 -13.25 -10.89
C ILE A 33 14.66 -11.75 -10.76
N LEU A 34 13.61 -11.28 -11.44
CA LEU A 34 13.17 -9.88 -11.41
C LEU A 34 12.35 -9.58 -10.16
N LEU A 35 11.56 -10.54 -9.70
CA LEU A 35 10.65 -10.35 -8.57
C LEU A 35 10.36 -11.68 -7.87
N SER A 36 10.33 -11.67 -6.54
CA SER A 36 9.74 -12.74 -5.74
C SER A 36 8.84 -12.14 -4.66
N ARG A 37 7.63 -12.68 -4.52
CA ARG A 37 6.61 -12.20 -3.57
C ARG A 37 5.87 -13.37 -2.96
N SER A 38 5.56 -13.24 -1.67
CA SER A 38 4.79 -14.23 -0.91
C SER A 38 3.55 -13.57 -0.33
N PHE A 39 2.41 -14.26 -0.41
CA PHE A 39 1.12 -13.84 0.12
C PHE A 39 0.64 -14.90 1.08
N THR A 40 0.14 -14.48 2.23
CA THR A 40 -0.51 -15.39 3.17
C THR A 40 -1.92 -14.90 3.42
N GLY A 41 -2.89 -15.76 3.17
CA GLY A 41 -4.31 -15.49 3.39
C GLY A 41 -4.83 -16.42 4.46
N LYS A 42 -5.73 -15.90 5.29
CA LYS A 42 -6.35 -16.62 6.39
C LYS A 42 -7.86 -16.41 6.31
N GLU A 43 -8.61 -17.48 6.47
CA GLU A 43 -10.07 -17.45 6.54
C GLU A 43 -10.50 -18.30 7.73
N ASP A 44 -11.47 -17.77 8.48
CA ASP A 44 -12.09 -18.45 9.61
C ASP A 44 -13.59 -18.59 9.32
N GLN A 45 -14.14 -19.77 9.60
CA GLN A 45 -15.55 -20.06 9.41
C GLN A 45 -16.12 -20.78 10.63
N GLU A 46 -17.19 -20.20 11.18
CA GLU A 46 -17.96 -20.81 12.26
C GLU A 46 -19.26 -21.39 11.72
N THR A 47 -19.47 -22.68 11.96
CA THR A 47 -20.69 -23.38 11.54
C THR A 47 -21.41 -23.90 12.78
N LYS A 48 -22.64 -23.45 13.00
CA LYS A 48 -23.47 -23.93 14.11
C LYS A 48 -23.86 -25.39 13.87
N ILE A 49 -23.41 -26.29 14.75
CA ILE A 49 -23.63 -27.74 14.61
C ILE A 49 -24.78 -28.25 15.50
N GLY A 50 -25.14 -27.52 16.55
CA GLY A 50 -26.30 -27.87 17.37
C GLY A 50 -26.62 -26.90 18.49
N VAL A 51 -27.75 -27.13 19.14
CA VAL A 51 -28.22 -26.39 20.31
C VAL A 51 -28.73 -27.38 21.34
N ARG A 52 -28.31 -27.21 22.59
CA ARG A 52 -28.91 -27.84 23.76
C ARG A 52 -29.80 -26.83 24.45
N THR A 53 -31.09 -27.13 24.58
CA THR A 53 -32.04 -26.29 25.31
C THR A 53 -32.35 -26.95 26.66
N TYR A 54 -32.25 -26.20 27.74
CA TYR A 54 -32.53 -26.70 29.10
C TYR A 54 -33.98 -26.40 29.50
N ASP A 55 -34.56 -27.24 30.36
CA ASP A 55 -35.95 -27.18 30.83
C ASP A 55 -37.01 -27.24 29.71
N ALA A 56 -36.70 -27.93 28.61
CA ALA A 56 -37.58 -28.12 27.47
C ALA A 56 -38.68 -29.18 27.74
N GLY A 57 -39.54 -28.95 28.74
CA GLY A 57 -40.75 -29.75 29.02
C GLY A 57 -40.84 -30.35 30.43
N ALA A 58 -39.75 -30.40 31.21
CA ALA A 58 -39.75 -30.81 32.62
C ALA A 58 -38.56 -30.18 33.38
N PRO A 59 -38.67 -29.91 34.70
CA PRO A 59 -37.56 -29.36 35.49
C PRO A 59 -36.34 -30.29 35.47
N GLY A 60 -35.20 -29.79 35.00
CA GLY A 60 -33.95 -30.56 34.90
C GLY A 60 -33.78 -31.38 33.62
N GLY A 61 -34.73 -31.33 32.69
CA GLY A 61 -34.61 -31.95 31.37
C GLY A 61 -33.78 -31.11 30.38
N TYR A 62 -33.25 -31.74 29.33
CA TYR A 62 -32.64 -31.05 28.19
C TYR A 62 -33.09 -31.65 26.87
N ARG A 63 -33.08 -30.84 25.80
CA ARG A 63 -33.35 -31.24 24.43
C ARG A 63 -32.18 -30.84 23.54
N ASP A 64 -31.60 -31.80 22.84
CA ASP A 64 -30.50 -31.57 21.90
C ASP A 64 -31.05 -31.53 20.47
N GLU A 65 -30.87 -30.40 19.80
CA GLU A 65 -31.18 -30.21 18.39
C GLU A 65 -29.89 -30.15 17.58
N ARG A 66 -29.64 -31.18 16.77
CA ARG A 66 -28.53 -31.19 15.82
C ARG A 66 -28.99 -30.53 14.53
N ARG A 67 -28.32 -29.45 14.13
CA ARG A 67 -28.61 -28.74 12.88
C ARG A 67 -27.84 -29.28 11.69
N TYR A 68 -26.95 -30.25 11.93
CA TYR A 68 -26.04 -30.79 10.93
C TYR A 68 -26.38 -32.26 10.66
N THR A 69 -26.88 -32.54 9.46
CA THR A 69 -27.47 -33.84 9.07
C THR A 69 -26.51 -34.78 8.34
N SER A 70 -25.26 -34.38 8.05
CA SER A 70 -24.28 -35.21 7.34
C SER A 70 -23.12 -35.60 8.26
N GLY A 71 -22.67 -36.87 8.20
CA GLY A 71 -21.51 -37.39 8.93
C GLY A 71 -20.14 -36.83 8.49
N TYR A 72 -20.12 -35.69 7.78
CA TYR A 72 -18.91 -35.08 7.22
C TYR A 72 -18.84 -33.62 7.61
N ALA A 73 -17.71 -33.13 8.12
CA ALA A 73 -17.52 -31.70 8.38
C ALA A 73 -17.73 -30.85 7.10
N PRO A 74 -18.13 -29.57 7.22
CA PRO A 74 -18.20 -28.65 6.08
C PRO A 74 -16.85 -28.58 5.37
N SER A 75 -16.88 -28.46 4.04
CA SER A 75 -15.66 -28.42 3.23
C SER A 75 -14.84 -27.15 3.49
N PHE A 76 -13.51 -27.27 3.52
CA PHE A 76 -12.58 -26.14 3.49
C PHE A 76 -12.46 -25.48 2.11
N LYS A 77 -12.98 -26.12 1.05
CA LYS A 77 -12.92 -25.61 -0.33
C LYS A 77 -13.37 -24.14 -0.47
N PRO A 78 -14.55 -23.70 0.02
CA PRO A 78 -14.97 -22.30 -0.07
C PRO A 78 -14.01 -21.33 0.64
N MET A 79 -13.35 -21.75 1.72
CA MET A 79 -12.37 -20.93 2.44
C MET A 79 -11.12 -20.74 1.58
N PHE A 80 -10.58 -21.82 0.98
CA PHE A 80 -9.44 -21.72 0.08
C PHE A 80 -9.75 -20.95 -1.21
N GLU A 81 -10.95 -21.10 -1.78
CA GLU A 81 -11.36 -20.32 -2.96
C GLU A 81 -11.42 -18.82 -2.67
N LYS A 82 -11.89 -18.40 -1.49
CA LYS A 82 -11.84 -17.00 -1.07
C LYS A 82 -10.41 -16.48 -0.98
N ILE A 83 -9.52 -17.24 -0.34
CA ILE A 83 -8.10 -16.86 -0.22
C ILE A 83 -7.48 -16.72 -1.62
N LEU A 84 -7.68 -17.69 -2.52
CA LEU A 84 -7.14 -17.67 -3.88
C LEU A 84 -7.66 -16.51 -4.72
N ARG A 85 -8.96 -16.16 -4.60
CA ARG A 85 -9.53 -14.98 -5.28
C ARG A 85 -8.91 -13.66 -4.78
N SER A 86 -8.56 -13.57 -3.50
CA SER A 86 -7.87 -12.39 -2.96
C SER A 86 -6.46 -12.22 -3.54
N PHE A 87 -5.76 -13.34 -3.73
CA PHE A 87 -4.43 -13.35 -4.33
C PHE A 87 -4.48 -12.99 -5.81
N SER A 88 -5.40 -13.57 -6.58
CA SER A 88 -5.47 -13.30 -8.02
C SER A 88 -5.69 -11.81 -8.32
N ALA A 89 -6.58 -11.14 -7.58
CA ALA A 89 -6.82 -9.70 -7.73
C ALA A 89 -5.56 -8.86 -7.41
N THR A 90 -4.82 -9.25 -6.38
CA THR A 90 -3.61 -8.53 -5.94
C THR A 90 -2.44 -8.74 -6.89
N ILE A 91 -2.20 -9.99 -7.30
CA ILE A 91 -1.15 -10.36 -8.25
C ILE A 91 -1.40 -9.67 -9.59
N SER A 92 -2.65 -9.67 -10.07
CA SER A 92 -3.00 -9.02 -11.34
C SER A 92 -2.67 -7.53 -11.34
N LYS A 93 -2.94 -6.82 -10.23
CA LYS A 93 -2.57 -5.39 -10.09
C LYS A 93 -1.07 -5.15 -10.01
N GLN A 94 -0.30 -6.10 -9.46
CA GLN A 94 1.15 -5.99 -9.36
C GLN A 94 1.86 -6.31 -10.67
N LEU A 95 1.32 -7.24 -11.46
CA LEU A 95 1.89 -7.66 -12.73
C LEU A 95 1.49 -6.73 -13.88
N ALA A 96 0.30 -6.12 -13.81
CA ALA A 96 -0.16 -5.22 -14.85
C ALA A 96 0.63 -3.90 -14.79
N PRO A 97 1.19 -3.43 -15.92
CA PRO A 97 1.67 -2.06 -16.04
C PRO A 97 0.54 -1.10 -15.68
N SER A 98 0.79 -0.19 -14.73
CA SER A 98 -0.21 0.80 -14.30
C SER A 98 0.33 2.21 -14.52
N TRP A 99 -0.56 3.09 -14.97
CA TRP A 99 -0.30 4.52 -15.06
C TRP A 99 -0.85 5.18 -13.80
N GLN A 100 -0.02 5.92 -13.09
CA GLN A 100 -0.44 6.72 -11.94
C GLN A 100 -0.45 8.20 -12.30
N THR A 101 -1.59 8.85 -12.12
CA THR A 101 -1.72 10.30 -12.31
C THR A 101 -1.75 10.98 -10.95
N LYS A 102 -0.71 11.75 -10.63
CA LYS A 102 -0.65 12.60 -9.43
C LYS A 102 -1.04 14.03 -9.82
N ARG A 103 -1.94 14.65 -9.04
CA ARG A 103 -2.25 16.09 -9.18
C ARG A 103 -1.51 16.86 -8.09
N LEU A 104 -0.62 17.75 -8.50
CA LEU A 104 0.14 18.62 -7.60
C LEU A 104 -0.50 20.01 -7.58
N THR A 105 -0.78 20.54 -6.40
CA THR A 105 -1.29 21.90 -6.23
C THR A 105 -0.15 22.84 -5.89
N LEU A 106 0.04 23.86 -6.73
CA LEU A 106 1.03 24.90 -6.48
C LEU A 106 0.67 25.71 -5.23
N MET A 107 1.70 26.09 -4.46
CA MET A 107 1.56 27.05 -3.38
C MET A 107 1.11 28.39 -3.94
N SER A 108 0.22 29.08 -3.22
CA SER A 108 -0.25 30.41 -3.62
C SER A 108 0.88 31.44 -3.60
N ASN A 109 0.82 32.44 -4.48
CA ASN A 109 1.77 33.55 -4.56
C ASN A 109 1.71 34.45 -3.31
N LYS A 110 2.38 34.05 -2.24
CA LYS A 110 2.44 34.74 -0.95
C LYS A 110 3.89 34.72 -0.42
N PRO A 111 4.49 35.89 -0.09
CA PRO A 111 3.97 37.24 -0.31
C PRO A 111 3.74 37.53 -1.80
N LYS A 112 2.81 38.43 -2.13
CA LYS A 112 2.42 38.63 -3.54
C LYS A 112 3.58 39.22 -4.33
N LEU A 113 4.11 38.44 -5.28
CA LEU A 113 5.15 38.88 -6.19
C LEU A 113 4.59 38.98 -7.61
N GLU A 114 4.52 40.19 -8.17
CA GLU A 114 3.94 40.42 -9.50
C GLU A 114 4.68 39.65 -10.60
N ALA A 115 6.02 39.59 -10.52
CA ALA A 115 6.86 38.83 -11.45
C ALA A 115 6.57 37.31 -11.44
N ALA A 116 5.94 36.77 -10.39
CA ALA A 116 5.58 35.36 -10.33
C ALA A 116 4.34 35.02 -11.15
N LYS A 117 3.48 35.99 -11.52
CA LYS A 117 2.20 35.72 -12.21
C LYS A 117 2.38 34.96 -13.52
N ASP A 118 3.42 35.30 -14.28
CA ASP A 118 3.67 34.65 -15.56
C ASP A 118 4.10 33.18 -15.39
N ALA A 119 4.81 32.87 -14.31
CA ALA A 119 5.21 31.51 -13.98
C ALA A 119 4.00 30.62 -13.66
N TYR A 120 3.00 31.14 -12.94
CA TYR A 120 1.73 30.41 -12.70
C TYR A 120 0.98 30.17 -14.01
N LYS A 121 0.87 31.16 -14.89
CA LYS A 121 0.21 31.01 -16.20
C LYS A 121 0.93 29.97 -17.07
N LEU A 122 2.25 29.94 -17.05
CA LEU A 122 3.03 28.93 -17.78
C LEU A 122 2.76 27.52 -17.24
N ALA A 123 2.70 27.36 -15.91
CA ALA A 123 2.39 26.08 -15.29
C ALA A 123 0.96 25.60 -15.63
N GLU A 124 -0.03 26.50 -15.60
CA GLU A 124 -1.42 26.20 -15.98
C GLU A 124 -1.55 25.75 -17.44
N ARG A 125 -0.72 26.29 -18.34
CA ARG A 125 -0.68 25.92 -19.76
C ARG A 125 0.10 24.64 -20.06
N GLY A 126 0.68 24.01 -19.04
CA GLY A 126 1.51 22.80 -19.20
C GLY A 126 2.94 23.09 -19.65
N SER A 127 3.38 24.34 -19.70
CA SER A 127 4.76 24.73 -20.04
C SER A 127 5.69 24.58 -18.82
N TYR A 128 5.82 23.34 -18.31
CA TYR A 128 6.47 23.08 -17.01
C TYR A 128 7.93 23.51 -16.92
N GLU A 129 8.74 23.24 -17.95
CA GLU A 129 10.16 23.63 -17.97
C GLU A 129 10.34 25.15 -17.95
N ALA A 130 9.51 25.89 -18.69
CA ALA A 130 9.55 27.35 -18.71
C ALA A 130 9.08 27.95 -17.37
N ALA A 131 8.00 27.40 -16.81
CA ALA A 131 7.49 27.79 -15.49
C ALA A 131 8.54 27.51 -14.39
N TYR A 132 9.19 26.36 -14.43
CA TYR A 132 10.26 25.97 -13.51
C TYR A 132 11.38 27.01 -13.51
N ARG A 133 11.91 27.37 -14.69
CA ARG A 133 13.00 28.35 -14.81
C ARG A 133 12.63 29.71 -14.22
N GLN A 134 11.40 30.18 -14.48
CA GLN A 134 10.92 31.43 -13.88
C GLN A 134 10.78 31.32 -12.37
N PHE A 135 10.13 30.27 -11.85
CA PHE A 135 9.99 30.09 -10.41
C PHE A 135 11.34 29.97 -9.71
N LEU A 136 12.27 29.20 -10.26
CA LEU A 136 13.62 29.07 -9.71
C LEU A 136 14.35 30.42 -9.71
N SER A 137 14.30 31.17 -10.81
CA SER A 137 14.90 32.50 -10.89
C SER A 137 14.36 33.44 -9.81
N LEU A 138 13.03 33.46 -9.61
CA LEU A 138 12.40 34.28 -8.57
C LEU A 138 12.77 33.84 -7.15
N TYR A 139 12.96 32.54 -6.93
CA TYR A 139 13.43 32.02 -5.66
C TYR A 139 14.88 32.43 -5.38
N GLN A 140 15.76 32.28 -6.37
CA GLN A 140 17.18 32.62 -6.26
C GLN A 140 17.41 34.13 -6.10
N MET A 141 16.67 34.97 -6.82
CA MET A 141 16.85 36.42 -6.80
C MET A 141 16.18 37.08 -5.59
N ASN A 142 14.96 36.65 -5.24
CA ASN A 142 14.12 37.36 -4.26
C ASN A 142 13.91 36.57 -2.96
N GLY A 143 14.46 35.36 -2.85
CA GLY A 143 14.18 34.46 -1.73
C GLY A 143 12.70 34.06 -1.63
N HIS A 144 11.95 34.15 -2.74
CA HIS A 144 10.50 33.96 -2.71
C HIS A 144 10.13 32.49 -2.49
N ILE A 145 9.84 32.11 -1.24
CA ILE A 145 9.62 30.73 -0.80
C ILE A 145 8.57 30.00 -1.63
N ALA A 146 7.44 30.64 -1.94
CA ALA A 146 6.40 30.01 -2.76
C ALA A 146 6.88 29.68 -4.17
N SER A 147 7.77 30.49 -4.75
CA SER A 147 8.38 30.16 -6.04
C SER A 147 9.33 28.97 -5.92
N GLY A 148 10.16 28.90 -4.87
CA GLY A 148 11.05 27.75 -4.65
C GLY A 148 10.28 26.44 -4.48
N TYR A 149 9.22 26.47 -3.67
CA TYR A 149 8.32 25.34 -3.48
C TYR A 149 7.68 24.89 -4.81
N ASN A 150 7.16 25.84 -5.60
CA ASN A 150 6.54 25.53 -6.90
C ASN A 150 7.53 25.02 -7.94
N ALA A 151 8.76 25.54 -7.95
CA ALA A 151 9.84 25.04 -8.81
C ALA A 151 10.15 23.56 -8.50
N ALA A 152 10.22 23.19 -7.22
CA ALA A 152 10.44 21.81 -6.82
C ALA A 152 9.29 20.88 -7.22
N LEU A 153 8.03 21.32 -7.09
CA LEU A 153 6.87 20.54 -7.58
C LEU A 153 6.91 20.32 -9.09
N LEU A 154 7.35 21.31 -9.86
CA LEU A 154 7.48 21.18 -11.31
C LEU A 154 8.61 20.21 -11.69
N LEU A 155 9.72 20.20 -10.94
CA LEU A 155 10.77 19.19 -11.11
C LEU A 155 10.22 17.78 -10.86
N GLU A 156 9.43 17.59 -9.79
CA GLU A 156 8.75 16.31 -9.53
C GLU A 156 7.82 15.91 -10.70
N ALA A 157 7.01 16.85 -11.20
CA ALA A 157 6.09 16.62 -12.32
C ALA A 157 6.83 16.22 -13.62
N MET A 158 8.07 16.68 -13.80
CA MET A 158 8.92 16.33 -14.94
C MET A 158 9.75 15.05 -14.71
N GLY A 159 9.58 14.36 -13.58
CA GLY A 159 10.34 13.15 -13.24
C GLY A 159 11.77 13.42 -12.77
N ARG A 160 12.14 14.68 -12.53
CA ARG A 160 13.47 15.10 -12.04
C ARG A 160 13.53 15.00 -10.51
N PHE A 161 13.28 13.81 -9.99
CA PHE A 161 13.04 13.59 -8.55
C PHE A 161 14.22 13.97 -7.64
N ALA A 162 15.45 13.72 -8.08
CA ALA A 162 16.64 14.08 -7.30
C ALA A 162 16.73 15.60 -7.10
N GLU A 163 16.62 16.36 -8.19
CA GLU A 163 16.64 17.82 -8.15
C GLU A 163 15.44 18.39 -7.38
N ALA A 164 14.28 17.76 -7.49
CA ALA A 164 13.08 18.15 -6.73
C ALA A 164 13.31 18.04 -5.22
N VAL A 165 13.88 16.92 -4.75
CA VAL A 165 14.22 16.69 -3.34
C VAL A 165 15.25 17.71 -2.85
N ASP A 166 16.31 17.94 -3.62
CA ASP A 166 17.38 18.88 -3.25
C ASP A 166 16.84 20.31 -3.12
N LEU A 167 16.04 20.76 -4.08
CA LEU A 167 15.44 22.08 -4.06
C LEU A 167 14.40 22.22 -2.94
N MET A 168 13.54 21.22 -2.72
CA MET A 168 12.55 21.27 -1.64
C MET A 168 13.21 21.25 -0.25
N ASN A 169 14.34 20.54 -0.11
CA ASN A 169 15.14 20.56 1.10
C ASN A 169 15.73 21.96 1.38
N ASP A 170 16.27 22.64 0.37
CA ASP A 170 16.72 24.04 0.51
C ASP A 170 15.56 24.97 0.90
N VAL A 171 14.41 24.83 0.25
CA VAL A 171 13.18 25.59 0.58
C VAL A 171 12.74 25.36 2.02
N TYR A 172 12.75 24.10 2.48
CA TYR A 172 12.42 23.75 3.87
C TYR A 172 13.42 24.36 4.85
N ASN A 173 14.72 24.20 4.62
CA ASN A 173 15.77 24.71 5.50
C ASN A 173 15.72 26.25 5.65
N ARG A 174 15.34 26.97 4.59
CA ARG A 174 15.20 28.43 4.64
C ARG A 174 13.89 28.92 5.24
N SER A 175 12.79 28.19 5.06
CA SER A 175 11.45 28.65 5.46
C SER A 175 10.95 28.08 6.79
N GLY A 176 11.45 26.91 7.22
CA GLY A 176 10.87 26.13 8.31
C GLY A 176 9.43 25.67 8.05
N SER A 177 8.95 25.75 6.81
CA SER A 177 7.54 25.50 6.48
C SER A 177 7.19 24.02 6.63
N ARG A 178 6.16 23.73 7.46
CA ARG A 178 5.61 22.37 7.59
C ARG A 178 5.08 21.82 6.25
N GLN A 179 4.59 22.70 5.37
CA GLN A 179 4.13 22.30 4.05
C GLN A 179 5.31 21.88 3.16
N ALA A 180 6.43 22.62 3.20
CA ALA A 180 7.65 22.24 2.48
C ALA A 180 8.21 20.91 3.01
N TYR A 181 8.17 20.70 4.33
CA TYR A 181 8.59 19.44 4.94
C TYR A 181 7.73 18.25 4.48
N ALA A 182 6.39 18.40 4.49
CA ALA A 182 5.49 17.35 4.02
C ALA A 182 5.75 17.02 2.54
N ALA A 183 5.89 18.05 1.70
CA ALA A 183 6.20 17.86 0.29
C ALA A 183 7.59 17.20 0.07
N LEU A 184 8.58 17.52 0.90
CA LEU A 184 9.90 16.88 0.86
C LEU A 184 9.81 15.37 1.12
N LEU A 185 9.05 14.96 2.15
CA LEU A 185 8.84 13.54 2.45
C LEU A 185 8.14 12.83 1.29
N ASP A 186 7.10 13.43 0.73
CA ASP A 186 6.38 12.89 -0.43
C ASP A 186 7.30 12.73 -1.65
N MET A 187 8.18 13.71 -1.89
CA MET A 187 9.16 13.67 -3.00
C MET A 187 10.24 12.61 -2.77
N GLN A 188 10.70 12.42 -1.53
CA GLN A 188 11.64 11.35 -1.18
C GLN A 188 11.02 9.97 -1.41
N GLU A 189 9.74 9.81 -1.05
CA GLU A 189 9.01 8.58 -1.36
C GLU A 189 8.87 8.39 -2.87
N ALA A 190 8.47 9.42 -3.62
CA ALA A 190 8.36 9.36 -5.07
C ALA A 190 9.70 8.97 -5.74
N LYS A 191 10.82 9.56 -5.29
CA LYS A 191 12.17 9.18 -5.74
C LYS A 191 12.45 7.71 -5.47
N SER A 192 12.20 7.23 -4.25
CA SER A 192 12.41 5.83 -3.88
C SER A 192 11.57 4.87 -4.73
N GLN A 193 10.31 5.21 -4.99
CA GLN A 193 9.44 4.40 -5.85
C GLN A 193 9.91 4.40 -7.31
N SER A 194 10.36 5.55 -7.83
CA SER A 194 10.95 5.64 -9.18
C SER A 194 12.21 4.79 -9.31
N GLU A 195 13.11 4.83 -8.32
CA GLU A 195 14.32 4.01 -8.32
C GLU A 195 13.98 2.52 -8.22
N LYS A 196 13.00 2.13 -7.39
CA LYS A 196 12.52 0.75 -7.32
C LYS A 196 11.94 0.28 -8.66
N ALA A 197 11.13 1.11 -9.31
CA ALA A 197 10.58 0.80 -10.63
C ALA A 197 11.69 0.69 -11.69
N GLN A 198 12.66 1.60 -11.69
CA GLN A 198 13.80 1.54 -12.62
C GLN A 198 14.65 0.29 -12.40
N ARG A 199 14.87 -0.12 -11.16
CA ARG A 199 15.58 -1.38 -10.82
C ARG A 199 14.80 -2.62 -11.28
N GLN A 200 13.47 -2.60 -11.15
CA GLN A 200 12.62 -3.67 -11.69
C GLN A 200 12.70 -3.77 -13.21
N ILE A 201 12.84 -2.64 -13.91
CA ILE A 201 13.00 -2.58 -15.36
C ILE A 201 14.41 -3.01 -15.78
N SER A 202 15.45 -2.60 -15.06
CA SER A 202 16.85 -2.93 -15.39
C SER A 202 17.25 -4.35 -14.98
N GLY A 203 16.50 -5.00 -14.09
CA GLY A 203 16.83 -6.33 -13.57
C GLY A 203 18.00 -6.34 -12.58
N GLU A 204 18.45 -5.17 -12.12
CA GLU A 204 19.53 -5.06 -11.13
C GLU A 204 19.08 -5.51 -9.74
N SER A 205 19.72 -6.55 -9.22
CA SER A 205 19.54 -7.05 -7.85
C SER A 205 20.60 -6.40 -6.95
N ALA A 206 20.21 -5.41 -6.15
CA ALA A 206 21.10 -4.83 -5.15
C ALA A 206 21.24 -5.76 -3.94
N LEU A 207 22.49 -5.99 -3.50
CA LEU A 207 22.88 -6.75 -2.31
C LEU A 207 22.61 -5.98 -0.98
N ASP A 208 21.60 -5.10 -0.96
CA ASP A 208 21.41 -4.15 0.15
C ASP A 208 20.39 -4.64 1.20
N GLY A 209 20.14 -5.95 1.25
CA GLY A 209 19.28 -6.57 2.28
C GLY A 209 17.78 -6.20 2.21
N GLN A 210 17.36 -5.37 1.25
CA GLN A 210 15.95 -5.13 0.92
C GLN A 210 15.43 -6.02 -0.23
N GLY A 211 16.32 -6.81 -0.83
CA GLY A 211 16.00 -7.91 -1.74
C GLY A 211 16.04 -9.24 -1.01
N VAL A 212 14.90 -9.93 -0.98
CA VAL A 212 14.75 -11.38 -0.71
C VAL A 212 15.49 -11.91 0.53
N MET A 213 14.79 -12.02 1.67
CA MET A 213 15.22 -12.97 2.70
C MET A 213 15.14 -14.38 2.12
N MET A 214 16.28 -14.97 1.74
CA MET A 214 16.41 -16.42 1.65
C MET A 214 16.18 -16.97 3.05
N MET A 215 15.01 -17.56 3.30
CA MET A 215 14.86 -18.48 4.41
C MET A 215 15.61 -19.77 4.05
N GLN A 216 16.84 -19.91 4.54
CA GLN A 216 17.51 -21.20 4.60
C GLN A 216 16.84 -22.05 5.68
N TYR A 217 16.19 -23.14 5.28
CA TYR A 217 15.89 -24.23 6.21
C TYR A 217 17.14 -25.10 6.31
N VAL A 218 17.80 -25.07 7.47
CA VAL A 218 18.77 -26.10 7.84
C VAL A 218 17.96 -27.34 8.25
N VAL A 219 18.02 -28.38 7.44
CA VAL A 219 17.58 -29.72 7.85
C VAL A 219 18.79 -30.38 8.49
N MET A 220 18.75 -30.60 9.81
CA MET A 220 19.67 -31.53 10.45
C MET A 220 19.04 -32.93 10.37
N GLU A 221 19.81 -33.90 9.87
CA GLU A 221 19.50 -35.32 9.99
C GLU A 221 19.57 -35.80 11.45
#